data_AF-A0A100HN40-F1
#
_entry.id   AF-A0A100HN40-F1
#
_cell.length_a   1.000
_cell.length_b   1.000
_cell.length_c   1.000
_cell.angle_alpha   90.00
_cell.angle_beta   90.00
_cell.angle_gamma   90.00
#
_symmetry.space_group_name_H-M   'P 1'
#
loop_
_entity.id
_entity.type
_entity.pdbx_description
1 polymer ?
#
loop_
_entity_poly.entity_id
_entity_poly.type
_entity_poly.pdbx_seq_one_letter_code
_entity_poly.pdbx_strand_id
1 'polypeptide(L)'
;MRIGAAGTPAAPLQAQAAAGLYVSNGKLVDANGVPFIFQVINFPYAWYTDKWSAAMGQMKARNANSVRMVLHSTRHFPAISSGTAPTGGSSHTGVMTPG
;
A
#
# COMPACT_ATOMS: atom_id res chain seq x y z
N MET A 1 -34.40 -16.74 42.71
CA MET A 1 -33.93 -15.45 42.17
C MET A 1 -32.55 -15.68 41.55
N ARG A 2 -32.24 -15.00 40.45
CA ARG A 2 -31.45 -15.48 39.29
C ARG A 2 -29.99 -15.88 39.59
N ILE A 3 -29.57 -16.93 38.89
CA ILE A 3 -28.23 -17.49 38.79
C ILE A 3 -27.37 -16.49 37.98
N GLY A 4 -26.24 -16.04 38.53
CA GLY A 4 -25.29 -15.18 37.83
C GLY A 4 -24.57 -15.96 36.73
N ALA A 5 -24.63 -15.47 35.50
CA ALA A 5 -23.95 -16.07 34.36
C ALA A 5 -22.43 -15.93 34.50
N ALA A 6 -21.71 -17.05 34.45
CA ALA A 6 -20.25 -17.06 34.31
C ALA A 6 -19.87 -16.45 32.95
N GLY A 7 -19.05 -15.39 32.97
CA GLY A 7 -18.54 -14.75 31.77
C GLY A 7 -17.74 -15.72 30.91
N THR A 8 -18.05 -15.75 29.61
CA THR A 8 -17.34 -16.56 28.62
C THR A 8 -15.89 -16.07 28.51
N PRO A 9 -14.87 -16.93 28.64
CA PRO A 9 -13.49 -16.50 28.40
C PRO A 9 -13.34 -16.09 26.93
N ALA A 10 -12.85 -14.87 26.69
CA ALA A 10 -12.47 -14.43 25.36
C ALA A 10 -11.29 -15.28 24.87
N ALA A 11 -11.46 -15.94 23.72
CA ALA A 11 -10.37 -16.66 23.08
C ALA A 11 -9.22 -15.69 22.75
N PRO A 12 -7.94 -16.10 22.89
CA PRO A 12 -6.82 -15.25 22.51
C PRO A 12 -6.94 -14.91 21.02
N LEU A 13 -6.93 -13.62 20.70
CA LEU A 13 -6.81 -13.15 19.34
C LEU A 13 -5.44 -13.59 18.82
N GLN A 14 -5.42 -14.57 17.91
CA GLN A 14 -4.19 -14.97 17.23
C GLN A 14 -3.70 -13.75 16.44
N ALA A 15 -2.54 -13.21 16.84
CA ALA A 15 -1.91 -12.11 16.13
C ALA A 15 -1.46 -12.66 14.77
N GLN A 16 -2.18 -12.29 13.70
CA GLN A 16 -1.77 -12.58 12.34
C GLN A 16 -0.41 -11.88 12.12
N ALA A 17 0.64 -12.66 11.85
CA ALA A 17 1.94 -12.09 11.52
C ALA A 17 1.77 -11.07 10.39
N ALA A 18 2.36 -9.88 10.55
CA ALA A 18 2.24 -8.82 9.56
C ALA A 18 2.73 -9.34 8.20
N ALA A 19 1.82 -9.44 7.22
CA ALA A 19 2.11 -9.84 5.85
C ALA A 19 2.83 -8.71 5.09
N GLY A 20 3.96 -8.23 5.61
CA GLY A 20 4.65 -7.04 5.11
C GLY A 20 6.09 -6.96 5.55
N LEU A 21 6.71 -5.80 5.31
CA LEU A 21 8.07 -5.52 5.73
C LEU A 21 8.14 -5.32 7.25
N TYR A 22 9.12 -5.91 7.91
CA TYR A 22 9.35 -5.73 9.35
C TYR A 22 10.84 -5.68 9.68
N VAL A 23 11.18 -5.15 10.85
CA VAL A 23 12.56 -5.09 11.33
C VAL A 23 12.84 -6.26 12.26
N SER A 24 13.90 -7.00 11.99
CA SER A 24 14.39 -8.08 12.84
C SER A 24 15.90 -8.02 12.93
N ASN A 25 16.45 -8.09 14.15
CA ASN A 25 17.89 -8.03 14.41
C ASN A 25 18.60 -6.86 13.69
N GLY A 26 17.94 -5.68 13.65
CA GLY A 26 18.48 -4.48 12.99
C GLY A 26 18.48 -4.50 11.46
N LYS A 27 17.86 -5.50 10.83
CA LYS A 27 17.69 -5.59 9.37
C LYS A 27 16.22 -5.41 9.00
N LEU A 28 15.96 -4.80 7.85
CA LEU A 28 14.65 -4.84 7.22
C LEU A 28 14.47 -6.21 6.54
N VAL A 29 13.34 -6.84 6.75
CA VAL A 29 13.02 -8.20 6.32
C VAL A 29 11.66 -8.18 5.63
N ASP A 30 11.50 -8.99 4.58
CA ASP A 30 10.23 -9.15 3.89
C ASP A 30 9.29 -10.15 4.61
N ALA A 31 8.07 -10.29 4.10
CA ALA A 31 7.07 -11.19 4.68
C ALA A 31 7.50 -12.67 4.69
N ASN A 32 8.49 -13.04 3.87
CA ASN A 32 9.04 -14.40 3.79
C ASN A 32 10.21 -14.63 4.75
N GLY A 33 10.63 -13.61 5.51
CA GLY A 33 11.80 -13.71 6.39
C GLY A 33 13.13 -13.44 5.72
N VAL A 34 13.14 -12.94 4.47
CA VAL A 34 14.37 -12.66 3.73
C VAL A 34 14.83 -11.22 3.96
N PRO A 35 16.13 -10.97 4.27
CA PRO A 35 16.64 -9.61 4.38
C PRO A 35 16.39 -8.81 3.10
N PHE A 36 15.72 -7.67 3.25
CA PHE A 36 15.41 -6.77 2.15
C PHE A 36 16.45 -5.64 2.08
N ILE A 37 17.22 -5.61 1.00
CA ILE A 37 18.22 -4.56 0.72
C ILE A 37 17.67 -3.63 -0.35
N PHE A 38 17.57 -2.33 -0.06
CA PHE A 38 17.06 -1.35 -1.02
C PHE A 38 18.05 -1.11 -2.17
N GLN A 39 17.60 -1.41 -3.39
CA GLN A 39 18.21 -0.96 -4.64
C GLN A 39 17.24 0.02 -5.29
N VAL A 40 17.42 1.30 -4.98
CA VAL A 40 16.36 2.31 -5.12
C VAL A 40 16.68 3.38 -6.15
N ILE A 41 15.64 3.84 -6.86
CA ILE A 41 15.69 5.06 -7.68
C ILE A 41 14.73 6.10 -7.08
N ASN A 42 15.13 7.36 -7.04
CA ASN A 42 14.26 8.47 -6.67
C ASN A 42 13.51 8.99 -7.90
N PHE A 43 12.17 8.98 -7.87
CA PHE A 43 11.33 9.52 -8.94
C PHE A 43 10.60 10.78 -8.47
N PRO A 44 10.85 11.94 -9.11
CA PRO A 44 10.16 13.18 -8.78
C PRO A 44 8.71 13.22 -9.30
N TYR A 45 7.85 12.32 -8.79
CA TYR A 45 6.49 12.12 -9.29
C TYR A 45 5.68 13.42 -9.31
N ALA A 46 5.80 14.24 -8.27
CA ALA A 46 5.08 15.51 -8.14
C ALA A 46 5.26 16.50 -9.31
N TRP A 47 6.37 16.44 -10.05
CA TRP A 47 6.65 17.33 -11.19
C TRP A 47 6.54 16.63 -12.55
N TYR A 48 6.42 15.29 -12.57
CA TYR A 48 6.46 14.46 -13.78
C TYR A 48 5.46 13.31 -13.74
N THR A 49 4.21 13.60 -13.36
CA THR A 49 3.15 12.58 -13.16
C THR A 49 2.86 11.78 -14.43
N ASP A 50 2.95 12.42 -15.61
CA ASP A 50 2.74 11.83 -16.93
C ASP A 50 3.86 10.86 -17.36
N LYS A 51 5.03 10.94 -16.72
CA LYS A 51 6.18 10.07 -17.04
C LYS A 51 6.18 8.74 -16.29
N TRP A 52 5.29 8.54 -15.33
CA TRP A 52 5.32 7.37 -14.43
C TRP A 52 5.32 6.02 -15.17
N SER A 53 4.38 5.83 -16.11
CA SER A 53 4.24 4.55 -16.81
C SER A 53 5.49 4.17 -17.61
N ALA A 54 6.13 5.14 -18.28
CA ALA A 54 7.38 4.92 -18.99
C ALA A 54 8.57 4.73 -18.03
N ALA A 55 8.60 5.51 -16.94
CA ALA A 55 9.68 5.48 -15.96
C ALA A 55 9.78 4.15 -15.22
N MET A 56 8.67 3.47 -14.93
CA MET A 56 8.67 2.16 -14.27
C MET A 56 9.47 1.11 -15.05
N GLY A 57 9.28 1.03 -16.38
CA GLY A 57 10.03 0.10 -17.23
C GLY A 57 11.54 0.37 -17.18
N GLN A 58 11.92 1.65 -17.23
CA GLN A 58 13.33 2.06 -17.19
C GLN A 58 13.96 1.81 -15.81
N MET A 59 13.22 1.98 -14.71
CA MET A 59 13.70 1.69 -13.36
C MET A 59 13.91 0.18 -13.16
N LYS A 60 12.99 -0.64 -13.66
CA LYS A 60 13.16 -2.10 -13.63
C LYS A 60 14.34 -2.56 -14.47
N ALA A 61 14.53 -1.99 -15.65
CA ALA A 61 15.70 -2.27 -16.50
C ALA A 61 17.04 -1.91 -15.82
N ARG A 62 17.02 -0.94 -14.89
CA ARG A 62 18.16 -0.56 -14.03
C ARG A 62 18.28 -1.41 -12.76
N ASN A 63 17.53 -2.50 -12.67
CA ASN A 63 17.51 -3.43 -11.54
C ASN A 63 17.09 -2.79 -10.20
N ALA A 64 16.28 -1.74 -10.24
CA ALA A 64 15.68 -1.20 -9.02
C ALA A 64 14.63 -2.17 -8.46
N ASN A 65 14.66 -2.41 -7.15
CA ASN A 65 13.65 -3.18 -6.43
C ASN A 65 12.68 -2.28 -5.64
N SER A 66 12.92 -0.97 -5.65
CA SER A 66 12.13 0.02 -4.93
C SER A 66 12.23 1.39 -5.64
N VAL A 67 11.20 2.21 -5.47
CA VAL A 67 11.17 3.58 -5.97
C VAL A 67 10.76 4.52 -4.84
N ARG A 68 11.55 5.57 -4.58
CA ARG A 68 11.13 6.67 -3.71
C ARG A 68 10.35 7.67 -4.55
N MET A 69 9.06 7.77 -4.28
CA MET A 69 8.21 8.72 -4.97
C MET A 69 8.21 10.06 -4.22
N VAL A 70 8.64 11.12 -4.90
CA VAL A 70 8.43 12.47 -4.37
C VAL A 70 6.98 12.85 -4.61
N LEU A 71 6.26 13.03 -3.51
CA LEU A 71 4.88 13.50 -3.51
C LEU A 71 4.86 14.92 -2.95
N HIS A 72 3.87 15.72 -3.38
CA HIS A 72 3.51 16.94 -2.66
C HIS A 72 2.11 16.75 -2.08
N SER A 73 1.92 17.20 -0.85
CA SER A 73 0.62 17.40 -0.22
C SER A 73 0.72 18.65 0.64
N THR A 74 -0.31 19.50 0.63
CA THR A 74 -0.32 20.71 1.46
C THR A 74 -1.74 20.98 1.91
N ARG A 75 -1.93 21.64 3.08
CA ARG A 75 -3.25 22.19 3.45
C ARG A 75 -3.81 23.17 2.40
N HIS A 76 -2.94 23.70 1.52
CA HIS A 76 -3.24 24.71 0.51
C HIS A 76 -3.11 24.23 -0.95
N PHE A 77 -2.62 23.02 -1.21
CA PHE A 77 -2.44 22.50 -2.57
C PHE A 77 -3.02 21.09 -2.69
N PRO A 78 -3.77 20.76 -3.76
CA PRO A 78 -4.45 19.48 -3.88
C PRO A 78 -3.47 18.31 -3.92
N ALA A 79 -3.80 17.24 -3.19
CA ALA A 79 -3.07 15.99 -3.28
C ALA A 79 -3.07 15.50 -4.74
N ILE A 80 -1.91 15.07 -5.22
CA ILE A 80 -1.83 14.18 -6.37
C ILE A 80 -2.53 12.88 -5.97
N SER A 81 -3.79 12.75 -6.38
CA SER A 81 -4.72 11.71 -5.97
C SER A 81 -4.05 10.33 -5.98
N SER A 82 -3.82 9.76 -4.80
CA SER A 82 -3.53 8.35 -4.65
C SER A 82 -4.83 7.61 -5.03
N GLY A 83 -4.81 6.88 -6.14
CA GLY A 83 -5.96 6.08 -6.55
C GLY A 83 -6.44 5.24 -5.37
N THR A 84 -7.70 5.43 -4.97
CA THR A 84 -8.36 4.59 -3.97
C THR A 84 -8.15 3.14 -4.38
N ALA A 85 -7.61 2.32 -3.48
CA ALA A 85 -7.48 0.88 -3.71
C ALA A 85 -8.87 0.34 -4.13
N PRO A 86 -8.97 -0.46 -5.20
CA PRO A 86 -10.25 -0.99 -5.63
C PRO A 86 -10.76 -1.97 -4.57
N THR A 87 -11.61 -1.49 -3.65
CA THR A 87 -12.53 -2.36 -2.93
C THR A 87 -13.52 -2.88 -3.97
N GLY A 88 -13.38 -4.15 -4.32
CA GLY A 88 -14.27 -4.84 -5.24
C GLY A 88 -15.73 -4.63 -4.85
N GLY A 89 -16.54 -4.26 -5.84
CA GLY A 89 -17.95 -3.99 -5.67
C GLY A 89 -18.63 -3.79 -7.02
N SER A 90 -19.03 -4.92 -7.61
CA SER A 90 -20.13 -5.13 -8.56
C SER A 90 -20.39 -4.09 -9.66
N SER A 91 -20.12 -4.53 -10.89
CA SER A 91 -20.66 -4.01 -12.15
C SER A 91 -22.14 -3.62 -12.05
N HIS A 92 -22.44 -2.34 -12.26
CA HIS A 92 -23.75 -1.90 -12.70
C HIS A 92 -23.60 -1.09 -13.99
N THR A 93 -24.05 -1.71 -15.07
CA THR A 93 -24.18 -1.17 -16.42
C THR A 93 -25.03 0.10 -16.40
N GLY A 94 -24.45 1.22 -16.84
CA GLY A 94 -25.16 2.47 -17.07
C GLY A 94 -24.78 3.02 -18.44
N VAL A 95 -25.58 2.65 -19.45
CA VAL A 95 -25.52 3.24 -20.80
C VAL A 95 -25.89 4.72 -20.69
N MET A 96 -25.02 5.62 -21.17
CA MET A 96 -25.33 7.05 -21.32
C MET A 96 -25.40 7.38 -22.81
N THR A 97 -26.63 7.55 -23.30
CA THR A 97 -26.96 8.08 -24.62
C THR A 97 -26.67 9.59 -24.64
N PRO A 98 -26.01 10.15 -25.69
CA PRO A 98 -25.77 11.58 -25.78
C PRO A 98 -27.01 12.33 -26.28
N GLY A 99 -27.23 13.51 -25.69
CA GLY A 99 -28.00 14.61 -26.29
C GLY A 99 -27.05 15.75 -26.64
#